data_AF-A0A496PV55-F1
#
_entry.id   AF-A0A496PV55-F1
#
_cell.length_a   1.000
_cell.length_b   1.000
_cell.length_c   1.000
_cell.angle_alpha   90.00
_cell.angle_beta   90.00
_cell.angle_gamma   90.00
#
_symmetry.space_group_name_H-M   'P 1'
#
loop_
_entity.id
_entity.type
_entity.pdbx_description
1 polymer ?
#
loop_
_entity_poly.entity_id
_entity_poly.type
_entity_poly.pdbx_seq_one_letter_code
_entity_poly.pdbx_strand_id
1 'polypeptide(L)' 'TSDAVVALPGKYGTLSEMAFALQAGKPLVSVSAWKLGDEIHHVESPEEAAHLVMELVTETK' A
#
# COMPACT_ATOMS: atom_id res chain seq x y z
N THR A 1 -9.89 12.39 1.21
CA THR A 1 -9.43 11.08 1.69
C THR A 1 -8.89 10.29 0.51
N SER A 2 -8.10 9.25 0.72
CA SER A 2 -7.58 8.39 -0.36
C SER A 2 -8.43 7.13 -0.56
N ASP A 3 -8.40 6.59 -1.77
CA ASP A 3 -9.02 5.31 -2.11
C ASP A 3 -8.09 4.13 -1.78
N ALA A 4 -6.77 4.30 -1.95
CA ALA A 4 -5.74 3.35 -1.59
C ALA A 4 -4.41 4.08 -1.26
N VAL A 5 -3.41 3.33 -0.77
CA VAL A 5 -2.09 3.86 -0.40
C VAL A 5 -0.99 3.03 -1.06
N VAL A 6 0.04 3.71 -1.58
CA VAL A 6 1.28 3.10 -2.07
C VAL A 6 2.43 3.62 -1.20
N ALA A 7 3.12 2.71 -0.51
CA ALA A 7 4.23 3.03 0.36
C ALA A 7 5.57 2.77 -0.34
N LEU A 8 6.41 3.80 -0.43
CA LEU A 8 7.80 3.72 -0.91
C LEU A 8 8.77 3.57 0.28
N PRO A 9 10.06 3.26 0.05
CA PRO A 9 11.02 3.15 1.14
C PRO A 9 11.08 4.44 1.96
N GLY A 10 10.89 4.32 3.26
CA GLY A 10 10.84 5.45 4.17
C GLY A 10 11.00 5.04 5.63
N LYS A 11 11.15 6.03 6.50
CA LYS A 11 11.37 5.81 7.95
C LYS A 11 10.02 5.71 8.68
N TYR A 12 10.01 6.08 9.96
CA TYR A 12 8.85 5.98 10.85
C TYR A 12 7.61 6.74 10.37
N GLY A 13 7.77 7.86 9.66
CA GLY A 13 6.63 8.60 9.10
C GLY A 13 5.87 7.78 8.05
N THR A 14 6.59 7.08 7.17
CA THR A 14 5.96 6.17 6.21
C THR A 14 5.30 4.99 6.93
N LEU A 15 5.97 4.43 7.94
CA LEU A 15 5.42 3.34 8.74
C LEU A 15 4.12 3.76 9.46
N SER A 16 4.04 4.97 10.01
CA SER A 16 2.82 5.45 10.64
C SER A 16 1.68 5.64 9.65
N GLU A 17 1.95 6.18 8.45
CA GLU A 17 0.94 6.30 7.40
C GLU A 17 0.45 4.92 6.90
N MET A 18 1.36 3.92 6.80
CA MET A 18 0.97 2.53 6.51
C MET A 18 0.01 1.97 7.56
N ALA A 19 0.32 2.19 8.86
CA ALA A 19 -0.55 1.74 9.94
C ALA A 19 -1.95 2.41 9.90
N PHE A 20 -2.01 3.72 9.61
CA PHE A 20 -3.28 4.42 9.45
C PHE A 20 -4.08 3.92 8.24
N ALA A 21 -3.42 3.58 7.13
CA ALA A 21 -4.07 3.00 5.96
C ALA A 21 -4.75 1.66 6.29
N LEU A 22 -4.03 0.77 6.97
CA LEU A 22 -4.55 -0.53 7.42
C LEU A 22 -5.71 -0.35 8.42
N GLN A 23 -5.55 0.54 9.40
CA GLN A 23 -6.61 0.85 10.37
C GLN A 23 -7.88 1.40 9.70
N ALA A 24 -7.73 2.17 8.63
CA ALA A 24 -8.83 2.71 7.83
C ALA A 24 -9.43 1.70 6.84
N GLY A 25 -8.93 0.45 6.80
CA GLY A 25 -9.36 -0.58 5.85
C GLY A 25 -9.04 -0.24 4.40
N LYS A 26 -8.01 0.58 4.17
CA LYS A 26 -7.60 1.01 2.83
C LYS A 26 -6.63 0.00 2.23
N PRO A 27 -6.79 -0.38 0.95
CA PRO A 27 -5.79 -1.16 0.25
C PRO A 27 -4.42 -0.51 0.33
N LEU A 28 -3.40 -1.32 0.63
CA LEU A 28 -2.03 -0.87 0.82
C LEU A 28 -1.07 -1.72 -0.02
N VAL A 29 -0.30 -1.06 -0.88
CA VAL A 29 0.78 -1.67 -1.67
C VAL A 29 2.12 -1.10 -1.20
N SER A 30 3.11 -1.95 -0.93
CA SER A 30 4.44 -1.61 -0.44
C SER A 30 5.47 -1.89 -1.55
N VAL A 31 6.13 -0.85 -2.04
CA VAL A 31 7.12 -0.92 -3.14
C VAL A 31 8.52 -0.86 -2.55
N SER A 32 9.23 -1.99 -2.53
CA SER A 32 10.57 -2.14 -1.94
C SER A 32 10.71 -1.52 -0.52
N ALA A 33 9.58 -1.36 0.19
CA ALA A 33 9.51 -0.74 1.51
C ALA A 33 9.43 -1.83 2.60
N TRP A 34 8.83 -1.50 3.74
CA TRP A 34 8.72 -2.43 4.86
C TRP A 34 7.92 -3.67 4.45
N LYS A 35 8.43 -4.87 4.76
CA LYS A 35 7.74 -6.16 4.64
C LYS A 35 7.05 -6.46 5.97
N LEU A 36 5.73 -6.27 6.03
CA LEU A 36 4.95 -6.35 7.27
C LEU A 36 3.70 -7.18 7.01
N GLY A 37 3.65 -8.37 7.59
CA GLY A 37 2.49 -9.26 7.48
C GLY A 37 2.25 -9.77 6.06
N ASP A 38 1.31 -10.71 5.94
CA ASP A 38 0.90 -11.28 4.65
C ASP A 38 -0.27 -10.47 4.04
N GLU A 39 -0.88 -9.58 4.82
CA GLU A 39 -1.98 -8.72 4.41
C GLU A 39 -1.56 -7.53 3.54
N ILE A 40 -0.26 -7.23 3.46
CA ILE A 40 0.27 -6.13 2.64
C ILE A 40 0.80 -6.68 1.32
N HIS A 41 0.33 -6.09 0.22
CA HIS A 41 0.83 -6.43 -1.10
C HIS A 41 2.23 -5.85 -1.30
N HIS A 42 3.22 -6.71 -1.57
CA HIS A 42 4.60 -6.31 -1.81
C HIS A 42 4.95 -6.41 -3.29
N VAL A 43 5.51 -5.33 -3.83
CA VAL A 43 5.91 -5.23 -5.24
C VAL A 43 7.31 -4.62 -5.33
N GLU A 44 7.99 -4.83 -6.45
CA GLU A 44 9.37 -4.35 -6.64
C GLU A 44 9.49 -3.27 -7.72
N SER A 45 8.39 -2.94 -8.42
CA SER A 45 8.39 -1.91 -9.48
C SER A 45 7.24 -0.90 -9.33
N PRO A 46 7.46 0.36 -9.73
CA PRO A 46 6.40 1.37 -9.81
C PRO A 46 5.24 0.95 -10.72
N GLU A 47 5.53 0.28 -11.83
CA GLU A 47 4.54 -0.17 -12.81
C GLU A 47 3.60 -1.23 -12.21
N GLU A 48 4.17 -2.22 -11.51
CA GLU A 48 3.40 -3.23 -10.78
C GLU A 48 2.54 -2.61 -9.67
N ALA A 49 3.11 -1.64 -8.94
CA ALA A 49 2.37 -0.91 -7.91
C ALA A 49 1.16 -0.16 -8.48
N ALA A 50 1.35 0.50 -9.64
CA ALA A 50 0.30 1.26 -10.30
C ALA A 50 -0.82 0.36 -10.84
N HIS A 51 -0.49 -0.79 -11.42
CA HIS A 51 -1.51 -1.74 -11.87
C HIS A 51 -2.29 -2.33 -10.70
N LEU A 52 -1.59 -2.85 -9.69
CA LEU A 52 -2.23 -3.53 -8.56
C LEU A 52 -3.13 -2.59 -7.76
N VAL A 53 -2.70 -1.35 -7.51
CA VAL A 53 -3.53 -0.40 -6.75
C VAL A 53 -4.82 -0.05 -7.51
N MET A 54 -4.77 0.02 -8.84
CA MET A 54 -5.95 0.29 -9.66
C MET A 54 -6.91 -0.89 -9.63
N GLU A 55 -6.41 -2.12 -9.70
CA GLU A 55 -7.21 -3.35 -9.56
C GLU A 55 -7.93 -3.40 -8.20
N LEU A 56 -7.19 -3.24 -7.10
CA LEU A 56 -7.73 -3.29 -5.74
C LEU A 56 -8.84 -2.25 -5.50
N VAL A 57 -8.68 -1.03 -6.03
CA VAL A 57 -9.69 0.03 -5.88
C VAL A 57 -10.94 -0.27 -6.71
N THR A 58 -10.82 -0.98 -7.84
CA THR A 58 -11.97 -1.36 -8.67
C THR A 58 -12.77 -2.54 -8.12
N GLU A 59 -12.13 -3.48 -7.43
CA GLU A 59 -12.79 -4.64 -6.80
C GLU A 59 -13.54 -4.29 -5.50
N THR A 60 -13.15 -3.20 -4.84
CA THR A 60 -13.75 -2.76 -3.57
C THR A 60 -15.06 -1.96 -3.77
N LYS A 61 -15.60 -1.90 -5.00
CA LYS A 61 -16.84 -1.17 -5.34
C LYS A 61 -18.06 -2.06 -5.47
#